data_AF-A0A8E2RKW1-F1
#
_entry.id   AF-A0A8E2RKW1-F1
#
_cell.length_a   1.000
_cell.length_b   1.000
_cell.length_c   1.000
_cell.angle_alpha   90.00
_cell.angle_beta   90.00
_cell.angle_gamma   90.00
#
_symmetry.space_group_name_H-M   'P 1'
#
loop_
_entity.id
_entity.type
_entity.pdbx_description
1 polymer ?
#
loop_
_entity_poly.entity_id
_entity_poly.type
_entity_poly.pdbx_seq_one_letter_code
_entity_poly.pdbx_strand_id
1 'polypeptide(L)'
;MDLYVEEFKRRNRIFHDSEDDAILEQLEDSKQDIMSLIGSFDPERFRKGKELIFERTRYVRNEALEYFYDNFQQSILDASIQLAGEKNGNQS
;
A
#
# COMPACT_ATOMS: atom_id res chain seq x y z
N MET A 1 4.90 -3.59 11.18
CA MET A 1 5.07 -2.67 10.04
C MET A 1 6.49 -2.13 9.92
N ASP A 2 7.33 -2.25 10.94
CA ASP A 2 8.71 -1.71 10.94
C ASP A 2 9.56 -2.20 9.76
N LEU A 3 9.41 -3.47 9.35
CA LEU A 3 10.05 -3.99 8.13
C LEU A 3 9.64 -3.23 6.85
N TYR A 4 8.41 -2.70 6.81
CA TYR A 4 7.91 -1.92 5.68
C TYR A 4 8.39 -0.47 5.72
N VAL A 5 8.66 0.09 6.91
CA VAL A 5 9.31 1.41 7.03
C VAL A 5 10.69 1.36 6.37
N GLU A 6 11.51 0.37 6.73
CA GLU A 6 12.85 0.19 6.14
C GLU A 6 12.81 -0.11 4.64
N GLU A 7 11.86 -0.93 4.19
CA GLU A 7 11.69 -1.19 2.77
C GLU A 7 11.25 0.05 1.99
N PHE A 8 10.31 0.81 2.54
CA PHE A 8 9.83 2.06 1.95
C PHE A 8 10.95 3.10 1.89
N LYS A 9 11.71 3.30 2.97
CA LYS A 9 12.87 4.20 3.04
C LYS A 9 13.90 3.86 1.98
N ARG A 10 14.29 2.57 1.86
CA ARG A 10 15.22 2.10 0.84
C ARG A 10 14.74 2.37 -0.58
N ARG A 11 13.44 2.17 -0.87
CA ARG A 11 12.84 2.44 -2.19
C ARG A 11 12.80 3.94 -2.53
N ASN A 12 12.60 4.79 -1.53
CA ASN A 12 12.46 6.23 -1.69
C ASN A 12 13.75 7.02 -1.37
N ARG A 13 14.89 6.32 -1.16
CA ARG A 13 16.20 6.91 -0.87
C ARG A 13 16.20 7.80 0.39
N ILE A 14 15.46 7.39 1.41
CA ILE A 14 15.47 8.00 2.75
C ILE A 14 16.47 7.22 3.59
N PHE A 15 17.46 7.89 4.18
CA PHE A 15 18.58 7.25 4.90
C PHE A 15 18.70 7.65 6.37
N HIS A 16 17.79 8.48 6.86
CA HIS A 16 17.74 8.92 8.26
C HIS A 16 16.48 8.41 8.94
N ASP A 17 16.49 8.41 10.27
CA ASP A 17 15.43 7.77 11.07
C ASP A 17 14.48 8.79 11.73
N SER A 18 14.74 10.09 11.57
CA SER A 18 13.95 11.17 12.19
C SER A 18 12.49 11.24 11.75
N GLU A 19 12.11 10.49 10.71
CA GLU A 19 10.75 10.46 10.16
C GLU A 19 10.13 9.06 10.25
N ASP A 20 10.75 8.10 10.93
CA ASP A 20 10.31 6.70 10.93
C ASP A 20 8.89 6.54 11.50
N ASP A 21 8.59 7.22 12.59
CA ASP A 21 7.25 7.21 13.20
C ASP A 21 6.19 7.79 12.24
N ALA A 22 6.53 8.88 11.54
CA ALA A 22 5.64 9.50 10.56
C ALA A 22 5.44 8.61 9.32
N ILE A 23 6.50 7.96 8.84
CA ILE A 23 6.43 6.99 7.74
C ILE A 23 5.57 5.79 8.13
N LEU A 24 5.72 5.31 9.38
CA LEU A 24 4.93 4.21 9.92
C LEU A 24 3.43 4.57 9.94
N GLU A 25 3.08 5.75 10.46
CA GLU A 25 1.70 6.24 10.48
C GLU A 25 1.11 6.32 9.06
N GLN A 26 1.84 6.93 8.12
CA GLN A 26 1.41 7.07 6.72
C GLN A 26 1.25 5.71 6.01
N LEU A 27 2.10 4.73 6.33
CA LEU A 27 1.98 3.36 5.82
C LEU A 27 0.73 2.67 6.37
N GLU A 28 0.40 2.85 7.65
CA GLU A 28 -0.81 2.26 8.25
C GLU A 28 -2.08 2.92 7.74
N ASP A 29 -2.11 4.25 7.59
CA ASP A 29 -3.22 4.96 6.97
C ASP A 29 -3.43 4.51 5.52
N SER A 30 -2.34 4.42 4.76
CA SER A 30 -2.41 3.92 3.39
C SER A 30 -2.88 2.47 3.33
N LYS A 31 -2.49 1.64 4.27
CA LYS A 31 -2.96 0.26 4.37
C LYS A 31 -4.46 0.19 4.64
N GLN A 32 -4.97 0.96 5.58
CA GLN A 32 -6.40 1.00 5.88
C GLN A 32 -7.21 1.45 4.66
N ASP A 33 -6.77 2.52 4.00
CA ASP A 33 -7.42 3.01 2.79
C ASP A 33 -7.41 1.98 1.67
N ILE A 34 -6.26 1.38 1.36
CA ILE A 34 -6.18 0.36 0.29
C ILE A 34 -7.04 -0.85 0.63
N MET A 35 -7.05 -1.31 1.89
CA MET A 35 -7.93 -2.40 2.32
C MET A 35 -9.42 -2.04 2.23
N SER A 36 -9.79 -0.77 2.40
CA SER A 36 -11.18 -0.33 2.20
C SER A 36 -11.61 -0.42 0.72
N LEU A 37 -10.68 -0.22 -0.22
CA LEU A 37 -10.95 -0.22 -1.65
C LEU A 37 -11.03 -1.62 -2.25
N ILE A 38 -10.10 -2.51 -1.85
CA ILE A 38 -9.95 -3.82 -2.49
C ILE A 38 -10.34 -4.98 -1.57
N GLY A 39 -10.60 -4.71 -0.30
CA GLY A 39 -10.87 -5.70 0.75
C GLY A 39 -9.63 -6.04 1.57
N SER A 40 -9.82 -6.75 2.70
CA SER A 40 -8.72 -7.17 3.57
C SER A 40 -7.83 -8.23 2.91
N PHE A 41 -6.52 -8.07 3.08
CA PHE A 41 -5.46 -8.98 2.64
C PHE A 41 -4.28 -8.96 3.61
N ASP A 42 -3.38 -9.93 3.47
CA ASP A 42 -2.08 -9.92 4.15
C ASP A 42 -1.04 -9.31 3.19
N PRO A 43 -0.43 -8.16 3.51
CA PRO A 43 0.57 -7.53 2.63
C PRO A 43 1.84 -8.37 2.42
N GLU A 44 2.13 -9.35 3.27
CA GLU A 44 3.23 -10.31 3.04
C GLU A 44 2.91 -11.32 1.94
N ARG A 45 1.62 -11.60 1.72
CA ARG A 45 1.14 -12.60 0.76
C ARG A 45 0.58 -11.98 -0.51
N PHE A 46 0.05 -10.76 -0.43
CA PHE A 46 -0.59 -10.08 -1.54
C PHE A 46 0.22 -8.88 -2.02
N ARG A 47 1.21 -9.16 -2.87
CA ARG A 47 2.19 -8.16 -3.35
C ARG A 47 1.54 -6.94 -4.01
N LYS A 48 0.49 -7.12 -4.82
CA LYS A 48 -0.20 -5.99 -5.47
C LYS A 48 -0.79 -5.01 -4.46
N GLY A 49 -1.42 -5.53 -3.39
CA GLY A 49 -1.92 -4.71 -2.30
C GLY A 49 -0.80 -3.97 -1.58
N LYS A 50 0.32 -4.63 -1.29
CA LYS A 50 1.50 -3.99 -0.69
C LYS A 50 2.07 -2.86 -1.55
N GLU A 51 2.16 -3.05 -2.87
CA GLU A 51 2.64 -2.00 -3.79
C GLU A 51 1.72 -0.77 -3.76
N LEU A 52 0.40 -0.96 -3.76
CA LEU A 52 -0.57 0.14 -3.66
C LEU A 52 -0.41 0.93 -2.35
N ILE A 53 -0.13 0.26 -1.23
CA ILE A 53 0.14 0.90 0.06
C ILE A 53 1.37 1.81 -0.05
N PHE A 54 2.45 1.32 -0.67
CA PHE A 54 3.69 2.06 -0.79
C PHE A 54 3.55 3.26 -1.73
N GLU A 55 2.89 3.08 -2.87
CA GLU A 55 2.68 4.20 -3.80
C GLU A 55 1.74 5.26 -3.20
N ARG A 56 0.67 4.87 -2.49
CA ARG A 56 -0.19 5.85 -1.78
C ARG A 56 0.60 6.61 -0.72
N THR A 57 1.43 5.91 0.06
CA THR A 57 2.31 6.53 1.08
C THR A 57 3.26 7.54 0.45
N ARG A 58 3.85 7.21 -0.71
CA ARG A 58 4.71 8.13 -1.46
C ARG A 58 3.96 9.37 -1.94
N TYR A 59 2.70 9.24 -2.36
CA TYR A 59 1.86 10.37 -2.76
C TYR A 59 1.49 11.26 -1.57
N VAL A 60 1.16 10.68 -0.41
CA VAL A 60 0.96 11.44 0.84
C VAL A 60 2.20 12.28 1.16
N ARG A 61 3.38 11.67 1.16
CA ARG A 61 4.65 12.34 1.50
C ARG A 61 5.06 13.43 0.53
N ASN A 62 4.64 13.31 -0.73
CA ASN A 62 4.94 14.28 -1.77
C ASN A 62 3.82 15.33 -1.95
N GLU A 63 2.88 15.41 -1.00
CA GLU A 63 1.74 16.34 -1.06
C GLU A 63 0.96 16.24 -2.38
N ALA A 64 0.81 15.01 -2.88
CA ALA A 64 0.26 14.72 -4.20
C ALA A 64 -0.90 13.73 -4.15
N LEU A 65 -1.47 13.48 -2.96
CA LEU A 65 -2.48 12.44 -2.72
C LEU A 65 -3.69 12.54 -3.66
N GLU A 66 -4.07 13.75 -4.05
CA GLU A 66 -5.18 14.02 -4.96
C GLU A 66 -5.03 13.32 -6.34
N TYR A 67 -3.80 13.04 -6.78
CA TYR A 67 -3.54 12.37 -8.05
C TYR A 67 -3.46 10.84 -7.94
N PHE A 68 -3.48 10.29 -6.72
CA PHE A 68 -3.24 8.87 -6.50
C PHE A 68 -4.31 7.99 -7.17
N TYR A 69 -5.59 8.31 -6.93
CA TYR A 69 -6.70 7.49 -7.40
C TYR A 69 -6.78 7.42 -8.92
N ASP A 70 -6.53 8.54 -9.60
CA ASP A 70 -6.52 8.60 -11.06
C ASP A 70 -5.33 7.80 -11.63
N ASN A 71 -4.13 7.96 -11.06
CA ASN A 71 -2.92 7.31 -11.56
C ASN A 71 -2.91 5.79 -11.32
N PHE A 72 -3.56 5.32 -10.26
CA PHE A 72 -3.57 3.90 -9.86
C PHE A 72 -4.92 3.21 -10.05
N GLN A 73 -5.90 3.84 -10.71
CA GLN A 73 -7.25 3.29 -10.89
C GLN A 73 -7.23 1.86 -11.44
N GLN A 74 -6.46 1.61 -12.51
CA GLN A 74 -6.35 0.28 -13.12
C GLN A 74 -5.68 -0.72 -12.17
N SER A 75 -4.62 -0.32 -11.46
CA SER A 75 -3.95 -1.19 -10.49
C SER A 75 -4.84 -1.56 -9.30
N ILE A 76 -5.66 -0.62 -8.81
CA ILE A 76 -6.66 -0.85 -7.76
C ILE A 76 -7.70 -1.87 -8.25
N LEU A 77 -8.23 -1.68 -9.46
CA LEU A 77 -9.20 -2.59 -10.06
C LEU A 77 -8.62 -4.01 -10.21
N ASP A 78 -7.44 -4.13 -10.82
CA ASP A 78 -6.77 -5.41 -11.03
C ASP A 78 -6.47 -6.14 -9.72
N ALA A 79 -6.05 -5.39 -8.68
CA ALA A 79 -5.80 -5.94 -7.37
C ALA A 79 -7.09 -6.44 -6.72
N SER A 80 -8.20 -5.68 -6.84
CA SER A 80 -9.51 -6.09 -6.30
C SER A 80 -10.03 -7.38 -6.94
N ILE A 81 -9.92 -7.51 -8.26
CA ILE A 81 -10.38 -8.69 -9.00
C ILE A 81 -9.54 -9.91 -8.63
N GLN A 82 -8.21 -9.76 -8.58
CA GLN A 82 -7.32 -10.86 -8.20
C GLN A 82 -7.61 -11.32 -6.76
N LEU A 83 -7.72 -10.40 -5.81
CA LEU A 83 -7.96 -10.73 -4.41
C LEU A 83 -9.30 -11.44 -4.21
N ALA A 84 -10.34 -11.02 -4.94
CA ALA A 84 -11.64 -11.70 -4.95
C ALA A 84 -11.53 -13.13 -5.51
N GLY A 85 -10.77 -13.33 -6.60
CA GLY A 85 -10.51 -14.65 -7.16
C GLY A 85 -9.79 -15.61 -6.20
N GLU A 86 -8.78 -15.12 -5.48
CA GLU A 86 -8.04 -15.90 -4.47
C GLU A 86 -8.93 -16.32 -3.29
N LYS A 87 -9.85 -15.45 -2.85
CA LYS A 87 -10.81 -15.79 -1.79
C LYS A 87 -11.77 -16.89 -2.21
N ASN A 88 -12.23 -16.88 -3.46
CA ASN A 88 -13.15 -17.90 -3.97
C ASN A 88 -12.45 -19.26 -4.17
N GLY A 89 -11.18 -19.26 -4.59
CA GLY A 89 -10.40 -20.49 -4.80
C GLY A 89 -9.98 -21.20 -3.50
N ASN A 90 -9.81 -20.46 -2.40
CA ASN A 90 -9.46 -21.02 -1.08
C ASN A 90 -10.68 -21.49 -0.25
N GLN A 91 -11.90 -21.38 -0.79
CA GLN A 91 -13.14 -21.83 -0.16
C GLN A 91 -13.71 -23.12 -0.77
N SER A 92 -12.99 -23.76 -1.69
CA SER A 92 -13.36 -25.03 -2.35
C SER A 92 -12.49 -26.20 -1.88
#